data_AF-A0AA97P835-F1
#
_entry.id   AF-A0AA97P835-F1
#
_cell.length_a   1.000
_cell.length_b   1.000
_cell.length_c   1.000
_cell.angle_alpha   90.00
_cell.angle_beta   90.00
_cell.angle_gamma   90.00
#
_symmetry.space_group_name_H-M   'P 1'
#
loop_
_entity.id
_entity.type
_entity.pdbx_description
1 polymer ?
#
loop_
_entity_poly.entity_id
_entity_poly.type
_entity_poly.pdbx_seq_one_letter_code
_entity_poly.pdbx_strand_id
1 'polypeptide(L)'
;MVLDVTDFITERGGNPEKIRESQRRRHAPVEVVDEIIAMWDDHRRTQYAATQMNAQINDVQKKIGAKKKAKEDASEFLQEKIALEKAKKELIDSAAEKQKILDKKLTTIGNIVHDSVPVSDNEDNNEIIRTYCPEGLTVEKRECLSHHEVLTRLDGYDPDRGIKAVGHRGYFLRQWGVFLNQAIINFGLEFLSSKSFVPLQPPFFLLKDQMSKTAQLEQFDEELYKVVDGEADKYLIATSEQPISVYHANEWLLPQDLPLRYAGYSTCFRKEAGGHGRDVWGTFRVHQFEKVEQFCITEPEKSWEMFDEMIANSEEFYKALGLPYLTWKGEYKELVSCSNCTKKEYVHCLNSTLTATSRTMCALLENYQTEDGFKVPEPLRKYLPGAPEFIPFTKELPKDIAAQAKALKEAKAASKSQKGAAGATGAAKQKVADAAAAATGAVSQVAEKLGETKV
;
A
#
# COMPACT_ATOMS: atom_id res chain seq x y z
N MET A 1 4.25 10.23 4.29
CA MET A 1 5.12 11.44 4.33
C MET A 1 4.31 12.67 3.97
N VAL A 2 4.55 13.78 4.67
CA VAL A 2 3.79 15.03 4.58
C VAL A 2 4.71 16.13 4.03
N LEU A 3 4.20 16.98 3.14
CA LEU A 3 4.93 18.16 2.63
C LEU A 3 5.20 19.15 3.78
N ASP A 4 6.27 19.93 3.67
CA ASP A 4 6.53 20.96 4.67
C ASP A 4 5.55 22.13 4.44
N VAL A 5 5.04 22.73 5.51
CA VAL A 5 4.16 23.89 5.37
C VAL A 5 4.82 25.04 4.61
N THR A 6 6.14 25.17 4.72
CA THR A 6 6.92 26.16 3.99
C THR A 6 6.89 25.96 2.48
N ASP A 7 6.65 24.73 1.99
CA ASP A 7 6.50 24.46 0.55
C ASP A 7 5.27 25.19 -0.06
N PHE A 8 4.27 25.51 0.77
CA PHE A 8 3.06 26.24 0.36
C PHE A 8 3.26 27.76 0.34
N ILE A 9 4.33 28.27 0.95
CA ILE A 9 4.47 29.68 1.27
C ILE A 9 5.55 30.32 0.40
N THR A 10 5.15 31.13 -0.57
CA THR A 10 6.07 31.81 -1.51
C THR A 10 7.11 32.67 -0.80
N GLU A 11 6.73 33.41 0.26
CA GLU A 11 7.66 34.23 1.04
C GLU A 11 8.71 33.40 1.84
N ARG A 12 8.52 32.08 1.94
CA ARG A 12 9.45 31.13 2.57
C ARG A 12 10.21 30.29 1.55
N GLY A 13 10.14 30.63 0.26
CA GLY A 13 10.80 29.88 -0.82
C GLY A 13 10.03 28.65 -1.31
N GLY A 14 8.77 28.51 -0.89
CA GLY A 14 7.84 27.50 -1.38
C GLY A 14 7.30 27.81 -2.78
N ASN A 15 6.65 26.82 -3.40
CA ASN A 15 5.98 26.94 -4.70
C ASN A 15 4.59 26.31 -4.63
N PRO A 16 3.57 27.06 -4.13
CA PRO A 16 2.21 26.54 -4.02
C PRO A 16 1.60 26.16 -5.37
N GLU A 17 2.00 26.80 -6.48
CA GLU A 17 1.46 26.43 -7.80
C GLU A 17 1.92 25.04 -8.23
N LYS A 18 3.14 24.63 -7.86
CA LYS A 18 3.60 23.25 -8.08
C LYS A 18 2.75 22.25 -7.29
N ILE A 19 2.32 22.61 -6.07
CA ILE A 19 1.42 21.78 -5.26
C ILE A 19 0.03 21.72 -5.89
N ARG A 20 -0.52 22.85 -6.35
CA ARG A 20 -1.81 22.90 -7.06
C ARG A 20 -1.79 22.03 -8.31
N GLU A 21 -0.73 22.10 -9.10
CA GLU A 21 -0.58 21.27 -10.29
C GLU A 21 -0.49 19.78 -9.92
N SER A 22 0.27 19.43 -8.88
CA SER A 22 0.31 18.06 -8.35
C SER A 22 -1.08 17.56 -7.91
N GLN A 23 -1.90 18.42 -7.28
CA GLN A 23 -3.28 18.07 -6.91
C GLN A 23 -4.17 17.84 -8.15
N ARG A 24 -4.06 18.70 -9.18
CA ARG A 24 -4.78 18.51 -10.46
C ARG A 24 -4.43 17.19 -11.11
N ARG A 25 -3.12 16.85 -11.16
CA ARG A 25 -2.64 15.58 -11.72
C ARG A 25 -3.11 14.35 -10.94
N ARG A 26 -3.43 14.52 -9.65
CA ARG A 26 -4.03 13.48 -8.78
C ARG A 26 -5.56 13.45 -8.85
N HIS A 27 -6.21 14.33 -9.62
CA HIS A 27 -7.66 14.54 -9.61
C HIS A 27 -8.20 14.85 -8.20
N ALA A 28 -7.36 15.50 -7.38
CA ALA A 28 -7.68 15.86 -6.01
C ALA A 28 -8.09 17.34 -5.92
N PRO A 29 -8.84 17.73 -4.87
CA PRO A 29 -9.22 19.12 -4.62
C PRO A 29 -7.98 20.03 -4.61
N VAL A 30 -8.01 21.13 -5.37
CA VAL A 30 -6.91 22.10 -5.50
C VAL A 30 -7.03 23.20 -4.44
N GLU A 31 -8.26 23.49 -4.04
CA GLU A 31 -8.70 24.54 -3.11
C GLU A 31 -8.10 24.32 -1.72
N VAL A 32 -7.84 23.06 -1.39
CA VAL A 32 -7.14 22.63 -0.17
C VAL A 32 -5.79 23.32 0.01
N VAL A 33 -5.10 23.68 -1.08
CA VAL A 33 -3.81 24.39 -1.03
C VAL A 33 -4.00 25.80 -0.49
N ASP A 34 -5.05 26.49 -0.95
CA ASP A 34 -5.38 27.85 -0.50
C ASP A 34 -5.92 27.84 0.94
N GLU A 35 -6.69 26.82 1.32
CA GLU A 35 -7.12 26.60 2.70
C GLU A 35 -5.92 26.46 3.65
N ILE A 36 -4.89 25.67 3.28
CA ILE A 36 -3.67 25.50 4.08
C ILE A 36 -2.90 26.81 4.21
N ILE A 37 -2.76 27.58 3.13
CA ILE A 37 -2.10 28.89 3.16
C ILE A 37 -2.84 29.85 4.11
N ALA A 38 -4.18 29.87 4.05
CA ALA A 38 -5.00 30.69 4.93
C ALA A 38 -4.89 30.26 6.41
N MET A 39 -4.91 28.95 6.68
CA MET A 39 -4.72 28.41 8.03
C MET A 39 -3.34 28.75 8.59
N TRP A 40 -2.29 28.67 7.77
CA TRP A 40 -0.93 29.04 8.16
C TRP A 40 -0.82 30.53 8.49
N ASP A 41 -1.41 31.41 7.67
CA ASP A 41 -1.37 32.85 7.93
C ASP A 41 -2.16 33.24 9.19
N ASP A 42 -3.32 32.62 9.42
CA ASP A 42 -4.10 32.81 10.65
C ASP A 42 -3.34 32.34 11.90
N HIS A 43 -2.72 31.15 11.84
CA HIS A 43 -1.81 30.66 12.89
C HIS A 43 -0.67 31.66 13.15
N ARG A 44 0.04 32.09 12.10
CA ARG A 44 1.17 33.02 12.18
C ARG A 44 0.76 34.35 12.81
N ARG A 45 -0.36 34.93 12.40
CA ARG A 45 -0.88 36.19 12.96
C ARG A 45 -1.21 36.05 14.45
N THR A 46 -1.82 34.93 14.83
CA THR A 46 -2.18 34.64 16.23
C THR A 46 -0.93 34.52 17.10
N GLN A 47 0.08 33.79 16.62
CA GLN A 47 1.35 33.63 17.31
C GLN A 47 2.13 34.95 17.42
N TYR A 48 2.09 35.77 16.36
CA TYR A 48 2.70 37.10 16.38
C TYR A 48 2.00 38.03 17.38
N ALA A 49 0.66 38.01 17.46
CA ALA A 49 -0.10 38.78 18.44
C ALA A 49 0.27 38.39 19.88
N ALA A 50 0.42 37.10 20.17
CA ALA A 50 0.90 36.63 21.47
C ALA A 50 2.32 37.13 21.78
N THR A 51 3.19 37.21 20.78
CA THR A 51 4.55 37.71 20.91
C THR A 51 4.58 39.22 21.19
N GLN A 52 3.70 39.99 20.54
CA GLN A 52 3.58 41.45 20.76
C GLN A 52 3.11 41.79 22.18
N MET A 53 2.31 40.93 22.82
CA MET A 53 1.93 41.12 24.23
C MET A 53 3.14 41.11 25.18
N ASN A 54 4.27 40.49 24.82
CA ASN A 54 5.49 40.57 25.64
C ASN A 54 5.99 42.01 25.81
N ALA A 55 5.91 42.82 24.76
CA ALA A 55 6.34 44.22 24.83
C ALA A 55 5.46 45.01 25.80
N GLN A 56 4.14 44.80 25.75
CA GLN A 56 3.17 45.43 26.65
C GLN A 56 3.37 44.99 28.10
N ILE A 57 3.51 43.68 28.34
CA ILE A 57 3.80 43.13 29.67
C ILE A 57 5.10 43.71 30.25
N ASN A 58 6.15 43.80 29.43
CA ASN A 58 7.43 44.37 29.85
C ASN A 58 7.34 45.87 30.18
N ASP A 59 6.54 46.64 29.43
CA ASP A 59 6.30 48.05 29.71
C ASP A 59 5.54 48.26 31.03
N VAL A 60 4.45 47.51 31.24
CA VAL A 60 3.69 47.51 32.50
C VAL A 60 4.58 47.07 33.67
N GLN A 61 5.44 46.07 33.48
CA GLN A 61 6.40 45.61 34.49
C GLN A 61 7.38 46.72 34.90
N LYS A 62 7.86 47.55 33.96
CA LYS A 62 8.70 48.72 34.26
C LYS A 62 7.93 49.77 35.08
N LYS A 63 6.68 50.06 34.71
CA LYS A 63 5.81 51.00 35.44
C LYS A 63 5.55 50.53 36.88
N ILE A 64 5.29 49.23 37.09
CA ILE A 64 5.17 48.62 38.43
C ILE A 64 6.46 48.83 39.23
N GLY A 65 7.62 48.57 38.63
CA GLY A 65 8.92 48.76 39.28
C GLY A 65 9.16 50.22 39.71
N ALA A 66 8.80 51.18 38.85
CA ALA A 66 8.91 52.61 39.15
C ALA A 66 8.00 53.04 40.32
N LYS A 67 6.72 52.64 40.30
CA LYS A 67 5.74 52.92 41.37
C LYS A 67 6.19 52.35 42.72
N LYS A 68 6.62 51.08 42.73
CA LYS A 68 7.13 50.44 43.95
C LYS A 68 8.38 51.12 44.51
N LYS A 69 9.29 51.60 43.64
CA LYS A 69 10.48 52.37 44.07
C LYS A 69 10.10 53.73 44.67
N ALA A 70 9.05 54.36 44.16
CA ALA A 70 8.47 55.60 44.69
C ALA A 70 7.58 55.40 45.93
N LYS A 71 7.37 54.15 46.39
CA LYS A 71 6.42 53.77 47.46
C LYS A 71 4.97 54.17 47.18
N GLU A 72 4.59 54.21 45.91
CA GLU A 72 3.22 54.49 45.46
C GLU A 72 2.45 53.20 45.21
N ASP A 73 1.11 53.28 45.22
CA ASP A 73 0.25 52.15 44.86
C ASP A 73 0.42 51.77 43.37
N ALA A 74 0.53 50.47 43.12
CA ALA A 74 0.71 49.88 41.80
C ALA A 74 -0.40 48.85 41.48
N SER A 75 -1.48 48.81 42.27
CA SER A 75 -2.56 47.83 42.15
C SER A 75 -3.20 47.81 40.75
N GLU A 76 -3.42 48.97 40.13
CA GLU A 76 -3.95 49.08 38.78
C GLU A 76 -3.03 48.43 37.73
N PHE A 77 -1.73 48.74 37.75
CA PHE A 77 -0.77 48.13 36.83
C PHE A 77 -0.58 46.63 37.09
N LEU A 78 -0.75 46.19 38.33
CA LEU A 78 -0.73 44.76 38.66
C LEU A 78 -1.92 44.03 38.05
N GLN A 79 -3.12 44.62 38.11
CA GLN A 79 -4.32 44.09 37.44
C GLN A 79 -4.19 44.11 35.92
N GLU A 80 -3.65 45.19 35.34
CA GLU A 80 -3.38 45.29 33.91
C GLU A 80 -2.41 44.19 33.45
N LYS A 81 -1.32 43.96 34.20
CA LYS A 81 -0.37 42.88 33.91
C LYS A 81 -1.06 41.51 33.92
N ILE A 82 -1.88 41.23 34.94
CA ILE A 82 -2.61 39.95 35.04
C ILE A 82 -3.55 39.77 33.84
N ALA A 83 -4.24 40.84 33.41
CA ALA A 83 -5.11 40.80 32.24
C ALA A 83 -4.33 40.52 30.95
N LEU A 84 -3.17 41.18 30.76
CA LEU A 84 -2.30 40.95 29.61
C LEU A 84 -1.70 39.54 29.60
N GLU A 85 -1.28 39.01 30.75
CA GLU A 85 -0.78 37.63 30.88
C GLU A 85 -1.87 36.60 30.55
N LYS A 86 -3.11 36.86 30.98
CA LYS A 86 -4.26 36.02 30.63
C LYS A 86 -4.55 36.05 29.13
N ALA A 87 -4.65 37.24 28.52
CA ALA A 87 -4.91 37.38 27.09
C ALA A 87 -3.79 36.75 26.23
N LYS A 88 -2.53 36.87 26.67
CA LYS A 88 -1.39 36.21 26.02
C LYS A 88 -1.53 34.69 26.07
N LYS A 89 -1.92 34.14 27.22
CA LYS A 89 -2.14 32.71 27.37
C LYS A 89 -3.25 32.21 26.43
N GLU A 90 -4.36 32.92 26.35
CA GLU A 90 -5.47 32.59 25.43
C GLU A 90 -5.01 32.58 23.96
N LEU A 91 -4.18 33.53 23.55
CA LEU A 91 -3.60 33.54 22.19
C LEU A 91 -2.62 32.39 21.95
N ILE A 92 -1.80 32.01 22.93
CA ILE A 92 -0.89 30.86 22.84
C ILE A 92 -1.68 29.56 22.69
N ASP A 93 -2.70 29.37 23.53
CA ASP A 93 -3.56 28.18 23.48
C ASP A 93 -4.32 28.12 22.14
N SER A 94 -4.80 29.27 21.64
CA SER A 94 -5.43 29.37 20.31
C SER A 94 -4.45 29.05 19.17
N ALA A 95 -3.22 29.57 19.22
CA ALA A 95 -2.20 29.27 18.22
C ALA A 95 -1.85 27.77 18.21
N ALA A 96 -1.69 27.16 19.39
CA ALA A 96 -1.42 25.73 19.50
C ALA A 96 -2.54 24.87 18.88
N GLU A 97 -3.80 25.25 19.05
CA GLU A 97 -4.92 24.55 18.43
C GLU A 97 -4.96 24.74 16.92
N LYS A 98 -4.71 25.97 16.43
CA LYS A 98 -4.60 26.25 14.99
C LYS A 98 -3.49 25.44 14.33
N GLN A 99 -2.34 25.28 15.00
CA GLN A 99 -1.23 24.46 14.50
C GLN A 99 -1.65 22.99 14.36
N LYS A 100 -2.36 22.41 15.34
CA LYS A 100 -2.85 21.02 15.23
C LYS A 100 -3.81 20.82 14.07
N ILE A 101 -4.71 21.78 13.84
CA ILE A 101 -5.66 21.73 12.73
C ILE A 101 -4.91 21.81 11.39
N LEU A 102 -3.93 22.71 11.29
CA LEU A 102 -3.07 22.86 10.13
C LEU A 102 -2.27 21.58 9.86
N ASP A 103 -1.64 20.99 10.88
CA ASP A 103 -0.88 19.74 10.76
C ASP A 103 -1.76 18.60 10.24
N LYS A 104 -2.98 18.47 10.78
CA LYS A 104 -3.96 17.49 10.30
C LYS A 104 -4.40 17.75 8.87
N LYS A 105 -4.50 19.01 8.44
CA LYS A 105 -4.85 19.35 7.06
C LYS A 105 -3.69 19.06 6.11
N LEU A 106 -2.45 19.28 6.52
CA LEU A 106 -1.27 18.94 5.74
C LEU A 106 -1.19 17.44 5.42
N THR A 107 -1.65 16.57 6.34
CA THR A 107 -1.65 15.11 6.09
C THR A 107 -2.56 14.67 4.95
N THR A 108 -3.50 15.51 4.49
CA THR A 108 -4.39 15.19 3.37
C THR A 108 -3.78 15.51 2.00
N ILE A 109 -2.60 16.13 1.97
CA ILE A 109 -1.91 16.49 0.72
C ILE A 109 -0.96 15.37 0.32
N GLY A 110 -1.15 14.86 -0.89
CA GLY A 110 -0.24 13.89 -1.48
C GLY A 110 1.13 14.49 -1.79
N ASN A 111 2.16 13.65 -1.86
CA ASN A 111 3.49 14.10 -2.28
C ASN A 111 3.46 14.68 -3.71
N ILE A 112 4.46 15.48 -4.06
CA ILE A 112 4.58 16.06 -5.41
C ILE A 112 4.75 14.94 -6.44
N VAL A 113 3.86 14.92 -7.43
CA VAL A 113 3.93 13.97 -8.54
C VAL A 113 5.12 14.33 -9.45
N HIS A 114 5.99 13.37 -9.75
CA HIS A 114 7.14 13.57 -10.65
C HIS A 114 6.68 13.86 -12.09
N ASP A 115 7.43 14.65 -12.84
CA ASP A 115 7.03 15.14 -14.17
C ASP A 115 6.84 14.03 -15.20
N SER A 116 7.50 12.88 -15.02
CA SER A 116 7.36 11.70 -15.89
C SER A 116 6.07 10.90 -15.68
N VAL A 117 5.31 11.13 -14.61
CA VAL A 117 4.12 10.32 -14.30
C VAL A 117 2.97 10.67 -15.26
N PRO A 118 2.37 9.70 -15.97
CA PRO A 118 1.20 9.94 -16.81
C PRO A 118 0.04 10.56 -16.01
N VAL A 119 -0.68 11.49 -16.63
CA VAL A 119 -1.83 12.16 -16.00
C VAL A 119 -3.12 11.51 -16.47
N SER A 120 -3.72 10.71 -15.60
CA SER A 120 -5.02 10.09 -15.83
C SER A 120 -5.66 9.61 -14.52
N ASP A 121 -6.99 9.55 -14.48
CA ASP A 121 -7.82 8.93 -13.45
C ASP A 121 -8.22 7.48 -13.78
N ASN A 122 -7.69 6.91 -14.88
CA ASN A 122 -8.00 5.56 -15.32
C ASN A 122 -6.73 4.72 -15.51
N GLU A 123 -6.63 3.61 -14.78
CA GLU A 123 -5.52 2.65 -14.86
C GLU A 123 -5.35 2.00 -16.25
N ASP A 124 -6.41 1.97 -17.08
CA ASP A 124 -6.31 1.51 -18.48
C ASP A 124 -5.35 2.39 -19.31
N ASN A 125 -5.06 3.62 -18.86
CA ASN A 125 -4.12 4.54 -19.49
C ASN A 125 -2.69 4.45 -18.92
N ASN A 126 -2.41 3.46 -18.07
CA ASN A 126 -1.06 3.22 -17.57
C ASN A 126 -0.09 2.96 -18.74
N GLU A 127 1.05 3.64 -18.73
CA GLU A 127 2.07 3.48 -19.75
C GLU A 127 2.79 2.13 -19.63
N ILE A 128 2.93 1.41 -20.75
CA ILE A 128 3.75 0.20 -20.82
C ILE A 128 5.18 0.61 -21.13
N ILE A 129 6.03 0.68 -20.10
CA ILE A 129 7.43 1.09 -20.24
C ILE A 129 8.29 -0.04 -20.83
N ARG A 130 8.04 -1.29 -20.43
CA ARG A 130 8.81 -2.47 -20.86
C ARG A 130 7.91 -3.71 -20.95
N THR A 131 8.31 -4.64 -21.82
CA THR A 131 7.73 -5.99 -21.89
C THR A 131 8.84 -7.03 -21.81
N TYR A 132 8.51 -8.23 -21.32
CA TYR A 132 9.46 -9.33 -21.24
C TYR A 132 8.77 -10.67 -21.49
N CYS A 133 9.44 -11.51 -22.26
CA CYS A 133 9.13 -12.92 -22.46
C CYS A 133 10.45 -13.69 -22.55
N PRO A 134 10.60 -14.83 -21.85
CA PRO A 134 11.79 -15.68 -21.96
C PRO A 134 12.08 -16.08 -23.42
N GLU A 135 13.37 -16.21 -23.76
CA GLU A 135 13.79 -16.63 -25.09
C GLU A 135 13.23 -18.03 -25.44
N GLY A 136 12.71 -18.18 -26.65
CA GLY A 136 12.06 -19.41 -27.11
C GLY A 136 10.65 -19.63 -26.56
N LEU A 137 10.12 -18.73 -25.72
CA LEU A 137 8.74 -18.74 -25.28
C LEU A 137 7.92 -17.75 -26.12
N THR A 138 6.82 -18.23 -26.69
CA THR A 138 5.76 -17.37 -27.24
C THR A 138 4.55 -17.46 -26.34
N VAL A 139 4.11 -16.34 -25.76
CA VAL A 139 2.88 -16.30 -24.96
C VAL A 139 1.68 -16.37 -25.91
N GLU A 140 1.24 -17.58 -26.20
CA GLU A 140 0.00 -17.83 -26.94
C GLU A 140 -1.16 -18.06 -25.98
N LYS A 141 -2.32 -17.48 -26.30
CA LYS A 141 -3.51 -17.69 -25.49
C LYS A 141 -3.96 -19.14 -25.59
N ARG A 142 -3.81 -19.89 -24.50
CA ARG A 142 -4.15 -21.32 -24.43
C ARG A 142 -5.15 -21.61 -23.32
N GLU A 143 -5.90 -22.69 -23.49
CA GLU A 143 -6.65 -23.28 -22.38
C GLU A 143 -5.64 -23.89 -21.40
N CYS A 144 -5.59 -23.36 -20.18
CA CYS A 144 -4.77 -23.88 -19.10
C CYS A 144 -5.59 -23.87 -17.81
N LEU A 145 -5.21 -24.73 -16.86
CA LEU A 145 -5.78 -24.66 -15.52
C LEU A 145 -5.39 -23.31 -14.90
N SER A 146 -6.31 -22.74 -14.15
CA SER A 146 -6.04 -21.59 -13.31
C SER A 146 -5.17 -21.97 -12.10
N HIS A 147 -4.51 -20.99 -11.49
CA HIS A 147 -3.64 -21.25 -10.33
C HIS A 147 -4.32 -22.05 -9.20
N HIS A 148 -5.61 -21.82 -8.94
CA HIS A 148 -6.33 -22.52 -7.87
C HIS A 148 -6.64 -23.98 -8.23
N GLU A 149 -6.92 -24.27 -9.51
CA GLU A 149 -7.10 -25.63 -10.02
C GLU A 149 -5.78 -26.41 -9.92
N VAL A 150 -4.67 -25.82 -10.37
CA VAL A 150 -3.34 -26.44 -10.26
C VAL A 150 -3.00 -26.71 -8.79
N LEU A 151 -3.17 -25.72 -7.90
CA LEU A 151 -2.85 -25.87 -6.49
C LEU A 151 -3.75 -26.92 -5.79
N THR A 152 -5.01 -27.05 -6.22
CA THR A 152 -5.92 -28.12 -5.75
C THR A 152 -5.43 -29.50 -6.19
N ARG A 153 -5.09 -29.67 -7.47
CA ARG A 153 -4.59 -30.95 -8.01
C ARG A 153 -3.25 -31.38 -7.41
N LEU A 154 -2.44 -30.43 -6.95
CA LEU A 154 -1.19 -30.70 -6.22
C LEU A 154 -1.38 -31.03 -4.74
N ASP A 155 -2.62 -30.98 -4.21
CA ASP A 155 -2.91 -30.99 -2.76
C ASP A 155 -2.12 -29.90 -2.00
N GLY A 156 -1.91 -28.76 -2.67
CA GLY A 156 -1.05 -27.67 -2.20
C GLY A 156 -1.74 -26.66 -1.28
N TYR A 157 -3.08 -26.65 -1.24
CA TYR A 157 -3.83 -25.79 -0.33
C TYR A 157 -5.24 -26.33 -0.03
N ASP A 158 -5.87 -25.76 1.00
CA ASP A 158 -7.20 -26.14 1.49
C ASP A 158 -8.05 -24.88 1.76
N PRO A 159 -8.85 -24.44 0.77
CA PRO A 159 -9.72 -23.26 0.94
C PRO A 159 -10.94 -23.57 1.80
N ASP A 160 -11.51 -24.78 1.74
CA ASP A 160 -12.75 -25.11 2.45
C ASP A 160 -12.54 -25.08 3.97
N ARG A 161 -11.47 -25.74 4.44
CA ARG A 161 -11.12 -25.70 5.87
C ARG A 161 -10.63 -24.32 6.29
N GLY A 162 -9.99 -23.58 5.39
CA GLY A 162 -9.57 -22.20 5.63
C GLY A 162 -10.76 -21.27 5.85
N ILE A 163 -11.74 -21.31 4.96
CA ILE A 163 -12.97 -20.51 5.06
C ILE A 163 -13.73 -20.85 6.33
N LYS A 164 -13.83 -22.15 6.67
CA LYS A 164 -14.42 -22.59 7.94
C LYS A 164 -13.70 -22.01 9.16
N ALA A 165 -12.37 -21.86 9.11
CA ALA A 165 -11.57 -21.43 10.24
C ALA A 165 -11.56 -19.90 10.46
N VAL A 166 -11.43 -19.11 9.38
CA VAL A 166 -11.20 -17.65 9.48
C VAL A 166 -12.16 -16.81 8.62
N GLY A 167 -13.13 -17.44 7.96
CA GLY A 167 -14.08 -16.77 7.09
C GLY A 167 -13.59 -16.59 5.65
N HIS A 168 -14.29 -15.74 4.89
CA HIS A 168 -14.03 -15.49 3.47
C HIS A 168 -12.54 -15.29 3.16
N ARG A 169 -12.05 -15.93 2.08
CA ARG A 169 -10.63 -15.96 1.64
C ARG A 169 -9.64 -16.63 2.60
N GLY A 170 -10.13 -17.30 3.64
CA GLY A 170 -9.31 -18.19 4.46
C GLY A 170 -8.76 -19.37 3.66
N TYR A 171 -7.52 -19.75 3.93
CA TYR A 171 -6.87 -20.90 3.30
C TYR A 171 -5.83 -21.52 4.24
N PHE A 172 -5.53 -22.80 4.06
CA PHE A 172 -4.31 -23.43 4.55
C PHE A 172 -3.41 -23.78 3.38
N LEU A 173 -2.11 -23.50 3.45
CA LEU A 173 -1.13 -24.16 2.56
C LEU A 173 -0.83 -25.55 3.08
N ARG A 174 -0.62 -26.49 2.16
CA ARG A 174 -0.34 -27.91 2.45
C ARG A 174 0.74 -28.44 1.53
N GLN A 175 1.47 -29.48 1.98
CA GLN A 175 2.43 -30.21 1.15
C GLN A 175 3.37 -29.28 0.35
N TRP A 176 3.39 -29.42 -0.98
CA TRP A 176 4.19 -28.61 -1.88
C TRP A 176 3.82 -27.13 -1.89
N GLY A 177 2.59 -26.75 -1.54
CA GLY A 177 2.23 -25.33 -1.38
C GLY A 177 2.99 -24.66 -0.24
N VAL A 178 3.26 -25.39 0.86
CA VAL A 178 4.12 -24.89 1.96
C VAL A 178 5.56 -24.76 1.48
N PHE A 179 6.10 -25.81 0.86
CA PHE A 179 7.50 -25.80 0.41
C PHE A 179 7.75 -24.78 -0.70
N LEU A 180 6.82 -24.59 -1.64
CA LEU A 180 6.92 -23.54 -2.66
C LEU A 180 6.91 -22.15 -2.04
N ASN A 181 6.04 -21.89 -1.06
CA ASN A 181 6.04 -20.61 -0.34
C ASN A 181 7.39 -20.34 0.32
N GLN A 182 7.93 -21.32 1.05
CA GLN A 182 9.25 -21.22 1.68
C GLN A 182 10.38 -21.07 0.66
N ALA A 183 10.32 -21.77 -0.47
CA ALA A 183 11.30 -21.68 -1.54
C ALA A 183 11.34 -20.27 -2.16
N ILE A 184 10.18 -19.65 -2.41
CA ILE A 184 10.10 -18.29 -2.95
C ILE A 184 10.67 -17.27 -1.95
N ILE A 185 10.36 -17.42 -0.65
CA ILE A 185 10.91 -16.55 0.41
C ILE A 185 12.43 -16.65 0.44
N ASN A 186 12.96 -17.87 0.53
CA ASN A 186 14.40 -18.09 0.66
C ASN A 186 15.16 -17.67 -0.60
N PHE A 187 14.58 -17.90 -1.78
CA PHE A 187 15.13 -17.40 -3.04
C PHE A 187 15.18 -15.88 -3.07
N GLY A 188 14.08 -15.21 -2.66
CA GLY A 188 14.03 -13.74 -2.60
C GLY A 188 15.05 -13.15 -1.62
N LEU A 189 15.17 -13.72 -0.43
CA LEU A 189 16.14 -13.28 0.57
C LEU A 189 17.59 -13.51 0.13
N GLU A 190 17.92 -14.67 -0.43
CA GLU A 190 19.26 -14.94 -0.96
C GLU A 190 19.59 -13.99 -2.13
N PHE A 191 18.64 -13.79 -3.04
CA PHE A 191 18.77 -12.90 -4.19
C PHE A 191 19.12 -11.46 -3.75
N LEU A 192 18.37 -10.87 -2.82
CA LEU A 192 18.66 -9.53 -2.33
C LEU A 192 19.95 -9.48 -1.48
N SER A 193 20.23 -10.52 -0.69
CA SER A 193 21.49 -10.60 0.08
C SER A 193 22.72 -10.58 -0.83
N SER A 194 22.64 -11.24 -1.99
CA SER A 194 23.72 -11.21 -3.01
C SER A 194 23.94 -9.81 -3.60
N LYS A 195 22.94 -8.92 -3.47
CA LYS A 195 22.97 -7.51 -3.89
C LYS A 195 23.21 -6.55 -2.73
N SER A 196 23.80 -7.05 -1.64
CA SER A 196 24.16 -6.26 -0.45
C SER A 196 22.98 -5.64 0.31
N PHE A 197 21.78 -6.24 0.21
CA PHE A 197 20.68 -5.90 1.10
C PHE A 197 20.83 -6.68 2.41
N VAL A 198 20.50 -6.03 3.52
CA VAL A 198 20.46 -6.64 4.86
C VAL A 198 19.11 -7.34 5.06
N PRO A 199 19.07 -8.68 5.25
CA PRO A 199 17.83 -9.37 5.61
C PRO A 199 17.29 -8.84 6.94
N LEU A 200 16.01 -8.46 6.95
CA LEU A 200 15.36 -7.89 8.12
C LEU A 200 13.94 -8.44 8.26
N GLN A 201 13.66 -9.12 9.37
CA GLN A 201 12.31 -9.53 9.74
C GLN A 201 11.76 -8.56 10.79
N PRO A 202 10.81 -7.67 10.44
CA PRO A 202 10.26 -6.73 11.39
C PRO A 202 9.15 -7.35 12.27
N PRO A 203 8.72 -6.66 13.35
CA PRO A 203 7.50 -7.00 14.08
C PRO A 203 6.26 -6.93 13.17
N PHE A 204 5.27 -7.81 13.41
CA PHE A 204 4.06 -7.89 12.58
C PHE A 204 2.92 -6.96 13.03
N PHE A 205 3.15 -6.18 14.07
CA PHE A 205 2.26 -5.12 14.51
C PHE A 205 3.04 -3.90 14.96
N LEU A 206 2.42 -2.74 14.80
CA LEU A 206 2.93 -1.46 15.27
C LEU A 206 1.96 -0.84 16.28
N LEU A 207 2.50 -0.01 17.18
CA LEU A 207 1.69 0.91 17.98
C LEU A 207 0.96 1.89 17.04
N LYS A 208 -0.23 2.32 17.42
CA LYS A 208 -1.06 3.26 16.63
C LYS A 208 -0.31 4.53 16.21
N ASP A 209 0.45 5.12 17.12
CA ASP A 209 1.22 6.35 16.88
C ASP A 209 2.36 6.15 15.86
N GLN A 210 2.94 4.95 15.81
CA GLN A 210 3.96 4.61 14.81
C GLN A 210 3.30 4.28 13.47
N MET A 211 2.21 3.50 13.48
CA MET A 211 1.45 3.18 12.27
C MET A 211 0.95 4.45 11.57
N SER A 212 0.46 5.46 12.32
CA SER A 212 -0.04 6.71 11.74
C SER A 212 1.04 7.57 11.05
N LYS A 213 2.33 7.28 11.27
CA LYS A 213 3.43 7.99 10.61
C LYS A 213 3.76 7.40 9.24
N THR A 214 3.44 6.12 9.03
CA THR A 214 3.77 5.37 7.81
C THR A 214 2.56 5.04 6.94
N ALA A 215 1.35 4.98 7.51
CA ALA A 215 0.11 4.70 6.79
C ALA A 215 -0.77 5.96 6.68
N GLN A 216 -1.52 6.05 5.58
CA GLN A 216 -2.55 7.08 5.38
C GLN A 216 -3.80 6.77 6.22
N LEU A 217 -4.65 7.78 6.46
CA LEU A 217 -5.84 7.63 7.30
C LEU A 217 -6.83 6.62 6.73
N GLU A 218 -7.01 6.63 5.41
CA GLU A 218 -7.91 5.73 4.68
C GLU A 218 -7.51 4.26 4.88
N GLN A 219 -6.21 3.98 5.02
CA GLN A 219 -5.70 2.62 5.23
C GLN A 219 -6.10 2.03 6.58
N PHE A 220 -6.34 2.85 7.62
CA PHE A 220 -6.80 2.35 8.92
C PHE A 220 -8.17 1.67 8.82
N ASP A 221 -9.06 2.26 8.03
CA ASP A 221 -10.42 1.79 7.87
C ASP A 221 -10.46 0.62 6.88
N GLU A 222 -9.80 0.77 5.72
CA GLU A 222 -9.94 -0.14 4.58
C GLU A 222 -8.95 -1.32 4.57
N GLU A 223 -7.74 -1.17 5.11
CA GLU A 223 -6.65 -2.14 4.95
C GLU A 223 -6.20 -2.79 6.27
N LEU A 224 -6.09 -2.03 7.37
CA LEU A 224 -5.39 -2.47 8.57
C LEU A 224 -6.27 -3.16 9.61
N TYR A 225 -5.84 -4.33 10.09
CA TYR A 225 -6.46 -4.99 11.24
C TYR A 225 -5.98 -4.36 12.56
N LYS A 226 -6.93 -4.04 13.45
CA LYS A 226 -6.65 -3.55 14.80
C LYS A 226 -6.45 -4.73 15.76
N VAL A 227 -5.41 -4.66 16.58
CA VAL A 227 -5.14 -5.58 17.68
C VAL A 227 -5.56 -4.89 18.98
N VAL A 228 -6.45 -5.55 19.72
CA VAL A 228 -6.98 -5.05 21.00
C VAL A 228 -6.22 -5.75 22.13
N ASP A 229 -5.39 -5.00 22.83
CA ASP A 229 -4.56 -5.49 23.93
C ASP A 229 -4.56 -4.47 25.08
N GLY A 230 -5.63 -4.52 25.88
CA GLY A 230 -5.84 -3.86 27.19
C GLY A 230 -5.65 -2.33 27.24
N GLU A 231 -4.43 -1.88 27.02
CA GLU A 231 -3.94 -0.54 27.34
C GLU A 231 -3.51 0.25 26.10
N ALA A 232 -3.14 -0.41 25.00
CA ALA A 232 -2.63 0.27 23.79
C ALA A 232 -3.20 -0.31 22.48
N ASP A 233 -3.72 0.58 21.64
CA ASP A 233 -4.12 0.28 20.26
C ASP A 233 -2.88 -0.12 19.44
N LYS A 234 -2.90 -1.33 18.88
CA LYS A 234 -1.89 -1.84 17.95
C LYS A 234 -2.55 -2.19 16.62
N TYR A 235 -1.79 -2.23 15.54
CA TYR A 235 -2.28 -2.58 14.21
C TYR A 235 -1.35 -3.59 13.54
N LEU A 236 -1.94 -4.63 12.94
CA LEU A 236 -1.19 -5.56 12.10
C LEU A 236 -0.70 -4.84 10.84
N ILE A 237 0.51 -5.20 10.39
CA ILE A 237 1.13 -4.58 9.23
C ILE A 237 0.52 -5.10 7.92
N ALA A 238 0.32 -4.22 6.94
CA ALA A 238 -0.08 -4.58 5.57
C ALA A 238 1.12 -4.87 4.65
N THR A 239 2.33 -4.56 5.12
CA THR A 239 3.61 -4.71 4.43
C THR A 239 4.77 -4.52 5.43
N SER A 240 5.92 -5.17 5.20
CA SER A 240 7.16 -4.93 5.98
C SER A 240 7.71 -3.52 5.81
N GLU A 241 7.31 -2.80 4.76
CA GLU A 241 7.62 -1.37 4.56
C GLU A 241 7.20 -0.50 5.76
N GLN A 242 6.04 -0.75 6.36
CA GLN A 242 5.52 0.02 7.49
C GLN A 242 6.44 -0.01 8.73
N PRO A 243 6.83 -1.19 9.27
CA PRO A 243 7.73 -1.24 10.41
C PRO A 243 9.19 -0.90 10.04
N ILE A 244 9.62 -1.13 8.80
CA ILE A 244 10.99 -0.77 8.37
C ILE A 244 11.12 0.75 8.20
N SER A 245 10.08 1.45 7.75
CA SER A 245 10.11 2.91 7.60
C SER A 245 10.27 3.67 8.91
N VAL A 246 9.84 3.07 10.03
CA VAL A 246 10.03 3.61 11.38
C VAL A 246 11.24 3.04 12.11
N TYR A 247 12.03 2.15 11.47
CA TYR A 247 13.18 1.49 12.09
C TYR A 247 14.26 2.49 12.52
N HIS A 248 14.46 3.54 11.71
CA HIS A 248 15.37 4.66 12.01
C HIS A 248 14.62 5.93 12.46
N ALA A 249 13.44 5.78 13.06
CA ALA A 249 12.66 6.93 13.50
C ALA A 249 13.40 7.71 14.60
N ASN A 250 13.54 9.02 14.40
CA ASN A 250 14.26 9.95 15.29
C ASN A 250 15.79 9.72 15.35
N GLU A 251 16.37 9.14 14.30
CA GLU A 251 17.81 8.99 14.15
C GLU A 251 18.38 10.03 13.16
N TRP A 252 19.65 10.36 13.34
CA TRP A 252 20.42 11.20 12.42
C TRP A 252 21.38 10.30 11.63
N LEU A 253 21.05 10.04 10.37
CA LEU A 253 21.88 9.23 9.49
C LEU A 253 22.98 10.11 8.86
N LEU A 254 24.22 9.62 8.86
CA LEU A 254 25.34 10.30 8.23
C LEU A 254 25.43 9.90 6.74
N PRO A 255 25.89 10.78 5.84
CA PRO A 255 26.01 10.45 4.41
C PRO A 255 26.85 9.20 4.13
N GLN A 256 27.85 8.93 4.97
CA GLN A 256 28.72 7.74 4.86
C GLN A 256 28.01 6.41 5.16
N ASP A 257 26.87 6.44 5.86
CA ASP A 257 26.08 5.27 6.20
C ASP A 257 25.04 4.95 5.10
N LEU A 258 24.88 5.86 4.13
CA LEU A 258 23.93 5.74 3.02
C LEU A 258 24.62 5.18 1.76
N PRO A 259 23.90 4.37 0.94
CA PRO A 259 22.51 3.97 1.12
C PRO A 259 22.34 2.78 2.08
N LEU A 260 21.29 2.82 2.91
CA LEU A 260 20.84 1.65 3.67
C LEU A 260 19.88 0.83 2.80
N ARG A 261 20.03 -0.49 2.82
CA ARG A 261 19.29 -1.42 1.96
C ARG A 261 18.78 -2.60 2.78
N TYR A 262 17.47 -2.78 2.88
CA TYR A 262 16.84 -3.84 3.66
C TYR A 262 16.02 -4.80 2.78
N ALA A 263 16.26 -6.09 2.96
CA ALA A 263 15.43 -7.16 2.44
C ALA A 263 14.41 -7.55 3.53
N GLY A 264 13.29 -6.82 3.55
CA GLY A 264 12.23 -6.95 4.54
C GLY A 264 11.36 -8.17 4.33
N TYR A 265 11.35 -9.13 5.24
CA TYR A 265 10.48 -10.31 5.19
C TYR A 265 9.42 -10.29 6.28
N SER A 266 8.14 -10.33 5.92
CA SER A 266 7.05 -10.46 6.89
C SER A 266 5.81 -11.15 6.32
N THR A 267 4.95 -11.62 7.23
CA THR A 267 3.55 -11.83 6.91
C THR A 267 2.83 -10.48 6.86
N CYS A 268 1.97 -10.31 5.86
CA CYS A 268 1.19 -9.11 5.58
C CYS A 268 -0.29 -9.41 5.81
N PHE A 269 -1.01 -8.48 6.45
CA PHE A 269 -2.43 -8.59 6.77
C PHE A 269 -3.23 -7.46 6.12
N ARG A 270 -4.23 -7.79 5.29
CA ARG A 270 -5.07 -6.82 4.59
C ARG A 270 -6.56 -7.17 4.69
N LYS A 271 -7.38 -6.23 5.11
CA LYS A 271 -8.86 -6.39 5.18
C LYS A 271 -9.51 -6.56 3.82
N GLU A 272 -8.92 -6.02 2.74
CA GLU A 272 -9.44 -6.11 1.36
C GLU A 272 -10.90 -5.59 1.19
N ALA A 273 -11.29 -4.55 1.93
CA ALA A 273 -12.66 -4.05 1.98
C ALA A 273 -13.23 -3.54 0.63
N GLY A 274 -12.38 -3.03 -0.27
CA GLY A 274 -12.78 -2.56 -1.62
C GLY A 274 -12.84 -3.64 -2.72
N GLY A 275 -12.53 -4.89 -2.39
CA GLY A 275 -12.31 -5.99 -3.36
C GLY A 275 -13.49 -6.95 -3.56
N HIS A 276 -14.70 -6.61 -3.11
CA HIS A 276 -15.84 -7.54 -3.12
C HIS A 276 -16.07 -8.17 -4.51
N GLY A 277 -16.04 -9.51 -4.56
CA GLY A 277 -16.29 -10.31 -5.77
C GLY A 277 -15.11 -10.47 -6.75
N ARG A 278 -13.98 -9.77 -6.59
CA ARG A 278 -12.79 -9.91 -7.45
C ARG A 278 -11.78 -10.92 -6.89
N ASP A 279 -11.24 -11.77 -7.76
CA ASP A 279 -10.20 -12.79 -7.46
C ASP A 279 -10.49 -13.59 -6.18
N VAL A 280 -11.73 -14.04 -6.03
CA VAL A 280 -12.24 -14.70 -4.81
C VAL A 280 -11.66 -16.09 -4.55
N TRP A 281 -10.98 -16.69 -5.53
CA TRP A 281 -10.54 -18.08 -5.49
C TRP A 281 -9.02 -18.20 -5.55
N GLY A 282 -8.50 -19.22 -4.88
CA GLY A 282 -7.06 -19.43 -4.74
C GLY A 282 -6.41 -18.45 -3.76
N THR A 283 -5.14 -18.15 -3.97
CA THR A 283 -4.31 -17.36 -3.05
C THR A 283 -3.87 -16.01 -3.62
N PHE A 284 -4.42 -15.57 -4.77
CA PHE A 284 -3.99 -14.34 -5.44
C PHE A 284 -4.35 -13.08 -4.65
N ARG A 285 -5.55 -13.05 -4.04
CA ARG A 285 -6.04 -11.93 -3.23
C ARG A 285 -6.65 -12.43 -1.93
N VAL A 286 -5.86 -12.40 -0.85
CA VAL A 286 -6.19 -13.01 0.45
C VAL A 286 -5.88 -12.06 1.60
N HIS A 287 -6.45 -12.32 2.78
CA HIS A 287 -6.24 -11.47 3.95
C HIS A 287 -4.85 -11.60 4.58
N GLN A 288 -4.17 -12.73 4.35
CA GLN A 288 -2.86 -13.04 4.90
C GLN A 288 -1.95 -13.61 3.82
N PHE A 289 -0.75 -13.06 3.65
CA PHE A 289 0.26 -13.57 2.71
C PHE A 289 1.68 -13.14 3.13
N GLU A 290 2.70 -13.84 2.67
CA GLU A 290 4.09 -13.45 2.90
C GLU A 290 4.62 -12.55 1.77
N LYS A 291 5.54 -11.66 2.12
CA LYS A 291 6.21 -10.78 1.16
C LYS A 291 7.68 -10.57 1.52
N VAL A 292 8.53 -10.58 0.49
CA VAL A 292 9.90 -10.04 0.55
C VAL A 292 9.90 -8.67 -0.13
N GLU A 293 10.33 -7.66 0.61
CA GLU A 293 10.29 -6.25 0.24
C GLU A 293 11.72 -5.70 0.17
N GLN A 294 11.99 -4.85 -0.81
CA GLN A 294 13.15 -3.97 -0.84
C GLN A 294 12.75 -2.66 -0.15
N PHE A 295 13.47 -2.26 0.89
CA PHE A 295 13.32 -0.93 1.48
C PHE A 295 14.69 -0.25 1.53
N CYS A 296 14.80 0.92 0.91
CA CYS A 296 16.05 1.65 0.80
C CYS A 296 15.92 3.06 1.38
N ILE A 297 16.98 3.51 2.05
CA ILE A 297 17.14 4.88 2.53
C ILE A 297 18.36 5.46 1.82
N THR A 298 18.18 6.62 1.17
CA THR A 298 19.17 7.21 0.27
C THR A 298 19.37 8.69 0.54
N GLU A 299 20.50 9.23 0.09
CA GLU A 299 20.67 10.67 -0.10
C GLU A 299 19.64 11.18 -1.14
N PRO A 300 19.08 12.39 -0.96
CA PRO A 300 18.04 12.91 -1.85
C PRO A 300 18.39 12.86 -3.35
N GLU A 301 19.64 13.15 -3.69
CA GLU A 301 20.16 13.24 -5.05
C GLU A 301 20.28 11.86 -5.73
N LYS A 302 20.36 10.78 -4.95
CA LYS A 302 20.57 9.41 -5.44
C LYS A 302 19.28 8.57 -5.46
N SER A 303 18.15 9.12 -5.01
CA SER A 303 16.92 8.32 -4.87
C SER A 303 16.38 7.80 -6.20
N TRP A 304 16.50 8.58 -7.28
CA TRP A 304 16.03 8.13 -8.61
C TRP A 304 16.92 7.04 -9.22
N GLU A 305 18.22 7.08 -8.98
CA GLU A 305 19.13 5.97 -9.34
C GLU A 305 18.75 4.70 -8.58
N MET A 306 18.47 4.82 -7.27
CA MET A 306 18.01 3.69 -6.45
C MET A 306 16.63 3.18 -6.90
N PHE A 307 15.72 4.06 -7.33
CA PHE A 307 14.43 3.66 -7.86
C PHE A 307 14.58 2.74 -9.08
N ASP A 308 15.47 3.12 -10.01
CA ASP A 308 15.79 2.31 -11.19
C ASP A 308 16.50 1.00 -10.81
N GLU A 309 17.40 1.01 -9.82
CA GLU A 309 18.05 -0.21 -9.29
C GLU A 309 17.01 -1.16 -8.69
N MET A 310 16.09 -0.67 -7.86
CA MET A 310 15.09 -1.47 -7.16
C MET A 310 14.09 -2.13 -8.11
N ILE A 311 13.62 -1.42 -9.14
CA ILE A 311 12.74 -2.03 -10.15
C ILE A 311 13.52 -3.05 -11.01
N ALA A 312 14.77 -2.76 -11.36
CA ALA A 312 15.62 -3.69 -12.09
C ALA A 312 15.89 -4.98 -11.30
N ASN A 313 16.09 -4.90 -9.98
CA ASN A 313 16.21 -6.07 -9.11
C ASN A 313 14.94 -6.94 -9.16
N SER A 314 13.76 -6.33 -9.08
CA SER A 314 12.50 -7.07 -9.21
C SER A 314 12.35 -7.69 -10.61
N GLU A 315 12.69 -6.96 -11.69
CA GLU A 315 12.70 -7.52 -13.05
C GLU A 315 13.63 -8.74 -13.16
N GLU A 316 14.87 -8.63 -12.68
CA GLU A 316 15.86 -9.71 -12.71
C GLU A 316 15.39 -10.94 -11.92
N PHE A 317 14.75 -10.74 -10.76
CA PHE A 317 14.17 -11.82 -9.97
C PHE A 317 13.12 -12.62 -10.77
N TYR A 318 12.17 -11.95 -11.42
CA TYR A 318 11.14 -12.62 -12.22
C TYR A 318 11.70 -13.21 -13.53
N LYS A 319 12.73 -12.58 -14.12
CA LYS A 319 13.46 -13.14 -15.26
C LYS A 319 14.19 -14.43 -14.90
N ALA A 320 14.82 -14.48 -13.72
CA ALA A 320 15.46 -15.69 -13.20
C ALA A 320 14.44 -16.82 -13.00
N LEU A 321 13.22 -16.50 -12.54
CA LEU A 321 12.11 -17.46 -12.48
C LEU A 321 11.51 -17.84 -13.84
N GLY A 322 12.02 -17.28 -14.95
CA GLY A 322 11.51 -17.55 -16.30
C GLY A 322 10.06 -17.13 -16.49
N LEU A 323 9.58 -16.11 -15.77
CA LEU A 323 8.20 -15.65 -15.87
C LEU A 323 8.07 -14.51 -16.90
N PRO A 324 7.23 -14.66 -17.94
CA PRO A 324 6.86 -13.53 -18.79
C PRO A 324 6.01 -12.53 -18.01
N TYR A 325 6.03 -11.24 -18.40
CA TYR A 325 5.17 -10.24 -17.77
C TYR A 325 3.68 -10.44 -18.13
N LEU A 326 3.42 -10.98 -19.32
CA LEU A 326 2.08 -11.29 -19.80
C LEU A 326 1.68 -12.74 -19.45
N THR A 327 0.47 -12.93 -18.89
CA THR A 327 -0.04 -14.28 -18.59
C THR A 327 -0.49 -15.03 -19.84
N TRP A 328 -0.61 -16.37 -19.76
CA TRP A 328 -1.22 -17.22 -20.81
C TRP A 328 -2.67 -16.87 -21.15
N LYS A 329 -3.33 -16.06 -20.34
CA LYS A 329 -4.68 -15.55 -20.60
C LYS A 329 -4.67 -14.26 -21.44
N GLY A 330 -3.48 -13.70 -21.73
CA GLY A 330 -3.30 -12.45 -22.44
C GLY A 330 -3.58 -11.22 -21.56
N GLU A 331 -3.42 -11.36 -20.25
CA GLU A 331 -3.71 -10.32 -19.24
C GLU A 331 -2.44 -10.04 -18.41
N TYR A 332 -2.21 -8.78 -18.04
CA TYR A 332 -1.23 -8.43 -17.01
C TYR A 332 -1.88 -8.52 -15.63
N LYS A 333 -1.15 -9.08 -14.67
CA LYS A 333 -1.55 -9.10 -13.26
C LYS A 333 -0.42 -8.54 -12.40
N GLU A 334 -0.75 -7.62 -11.51
CA GLU A 334 0.22 -6.95 -10.66
C GLU A 334 0.87 -7.93 -9.66
N LEU A 335 2.19 -8.06 -9.73
CA LEU A 335 3.02 -8.82 -8.78
C LEU A 335 3.94 -7.92 -7.94
N VAL A 336 4.33 -6.77 -8.49
CA VAL A 336 5.31 -5.84 -7.92
C VAL A 336 4.79 -4.42 -8.07
N SER A 337 4.99 -3.62 -7.02
CA SER A 337 4.94 -2.16 -7.06
C SER A 337 6.27 -1.62 -6.54
N CYS A 338 6.75 -0.53 -7.13
CA CYS A 338 8.00 0.17 -6.78
C CYS A 338 7.69 1.66 -6.67
N SER A 339 8.05 2.28 -5.55
CA SER A 339 7.72 3.67 -5.24
C SER A 339 8.92 4.42 -4.67
N ASN A 340 9.15 5.64 -5.17
CA ASN A 340 10.10 6.59 -4.61
C ASN A 340 9.34 7.63 -3.77
N CYS A 341 9.53 7.62 -2.46
CA CYS A 341 8.83 8.50 -1.54
C CYS A 341 9.81 9.59 -1.06
N THR A 342 9.73 10.77 -1.67
CA THR A 342 10.72 11.85 -1.48
C THR A 342 10.28 12.91 -0.46
N LYS A 343 11.23 13.56 0.20
CA LYS A 343 11.03 14.77 1.01
C LYS A 343 12.28 15.66 0.94
N LYS A 344 12.10 16.94 0.62
CA LYS A 344 13.17 17.87 0.21
C LYS A 344 14.36 18.00 1.19
N GLU A 345 14.12 17.91 2.50
CA GLU A 345 15.13 18.19 3.53
C GLU A 345 15.60 16.96 4.32
N TYR A 346 15.09 15.78 3.98
CA TYR A 346 15.35 14.54 4.71
C TYR A 346 15.84 13.47 3.74
N VAL A 347 16.38 12.37 4.29
CA VAL A 347 16.66 11.17 3.51
C VAL A 347 15.45 10.75 2.67
N HIS A 348 15.70 10.19 1.50
CA HIS A 348 14.64 9.65 0.65
C HIS A 348 14.44 8.17 0.94
N CYS A 349 13.18 7.78 1.18
CA CYS A 349 12.79 6.41 1.45
C CYS A 349 12.13 5.81 0.21
N LEU A 350 12.56 4.61 -0.17
CA LEU A 350 12.02 3.88 -1.32
C LEU A 350 11.57 2.50 -0.88
N ASN A 351 10.49 2.02 -1.47
CA ASN A 351 10.01 0.67 -1.27
C ASN A 351 9.71 0.00 -2.61
N SER A 352 9.99 -1.28 -2.73
CA SER A 352 9.68 -2.08 -3.90
C SER A 352 9.42 -3.52 -3.48
N THR A 353 8.31 -4.09 -3.93
CA THR A 353 8.08 -5.52 -3.75
C THR A 353 9.10 -6.30 -4.56
N LEU A 354 9.86 -7.18 -3.91
CA LEU A 354 10.61 -8.20 -4.65
C LEU A 354 9.66 -9.33 -5.05
N THR A 355 8.95 -9.88 -4.06
CA THR A 355 7.96 -10.94 -4.30
C THR A 355 6.90 -10.96 -3.21
N ALA A 356 5.63 -10.83 -3.61
CA ALA A 356 4.51 -11.35 -2.83
C ALA A 356 4.38 -12.83 -3.14
N THR A 357 4.61 -13.70 -2.16
CA THR A 357 4.83 -15.13 -2.39
C THR A 357 3.57 -15.80 -2.92
N SER A 358 2.40 -15.43 -2.40
CA SER A 358 1.10 -15.97 -2.80
C SER A 358 0.77 -15.67 -4.26
N ARG A 359 0.99 -14.43 -4.72
CA ARG A 359 0.78 -14.01 -6.11
C ARG A 359 1.84 -14.59 -7.05
N THR A 360 3.10 -14.63 -6.61
CA THR A 360 4.19 -15.22 -7.38
C THR A 360 3.97 -16.72 -7.58
N MET A 361 3.53 -17.43 -6.55
CA MET A 361 3.13 -18.83 -6.67
C MET A 361 1.98 -19.00 -7.68
N CYS A 362 0.97 -18.12 -7.68
CA CYS A 362 -0.09 -18.17 -8.71
C CYS A 362 0.48 -18.02 -10.12
N ALA A 363 1.41 -17.09 -10.33
CA ALA A 363 2.07 -16.90 -11.62
C ALA A 363 2.89 -18.14 -12.03
N LEU A 364 3.66 -18.71 -11.11
CA LEU A 364 4.41 -19.94 -11.34
C LEU A 364 3.49 -21.09 -11.75
N LEU A 365 2.43 -21.35 -10.97
CA LEU A 365 1.49 -22.44 -11.22
C LEU A 365 0.83 -22.33 -12.60
N GLU A 366 0.42 -21.13 -13.01
CA GLU A 366 -0.17 -20.95 -14.34
C GLU A 366 0.85 -21.13 -15.46
N ASN A 367 2.12 -20.76 -15.22
CA ASN A 367 3.17 -20.79 -16.25
C ASN A 367 3.89 -22.13 -16.42
N TYR A 368 4.01 -22.89 -15.34
CA TYR A 368 4.81 -24.11 -15.28
C TYR A 368 3.97 -25.39 -15.17
N GLN A 369 2.64 -25.29 -15.29
CA GLN A 369 1.79 -26.47 -15.40
C GLN A 369 2.05 -27.26 -16.70
N THR A 370 1.80 -28.56 -16.60
CA THR A 370 1.78 -29.54 -17.68
C THR A 370 0.49 -30.35 -17.57
N GLU A 371 0.26 -31.31 -18.46
CA GLU A 371 -0.89 -32.22 -18.37
C GLU A 371 -0.91 -33.00 -17.04
N ASP A 372 0.28 -33.43 -16.58
CA ASP A 372 0.44 -34.37 -15.48
C ASP A 372 0.85 -33.72 -14.15
N GLY A 373 1.19 -32.44 -14.14
CA GLY A 373 1.69 -31.78 -12.93
C GLY A 373 2.34 -30.43 -13.16
N PHE A 374 3.29 -30.09 -12.30
CA PHE A 374 3.98 -28.82 -12.24
C PHE A 374 5.49 -28.99 -12.41
N LYS A 375 6.07 -28.34 -13.41
CA LYS A 375 7.52 -28.28 -13.62
C LYS A 375 8.14 -27.26 -12.67
N VAL A 376 9.09 -27.66 -11.84
CA VAL A 376 9.69 -26.75 -10.87
C VAL A 376 10.71 -25.83 -11.59
N PRO A 377 10.58 -24.49 -11.46
CA PRO A 377 11.57 -23.55 -11.96
C PRO A 377 12.95 -23.85 -11.37
N GLU A 378 13.97 -23.86 -12.21
CA GLU A 378 15.33 -24.28 -11.82
C GLU A 378 15.85 -23.56 -10.55
N PRO A 379 15.73 -22.22 -10.41
CA PRO A 379 16.27 -21.53 -9.23
C PRO A 379 15.60 -21.93 -7.91
N LEU A 380 14.37 -22.44 -7.95
CA LEU A 380 13.63 -22.84 -6.75
C LEU A 380 13.97 -24.25 -6.28
N ARG A 381 14.54 -25.10 -7.13
CA ARG A 381 14.75 -26.53 -6.84
C ARG A 381 15.61 -26.74 -5.60
N LYS A 382 16.70 -25.97 -5.45
CA LYS A 382 17.62 -26.10 -4.30
C LYS A 382 16.97 -25.84 -2.94
N TYR A 383 15.83 -25.14 -2.90
CA TYR A 383 15.08 -24.85 -1.67
C TYR A 383 13.96 -25.85 -1.39
N LEU A 384 13.68 -26.75 -2.32
CA LEU A 384 12.65 -27.77 -2.18
C LEU A 384 13.27 -29.10 -1.71
N PRO A 385 12.59 -29.85 -0.81
CA PRO A 385 13.07 -31.16 -0.39
C PRO A 385 13.27 -32.12 -1.57
N GLY A 386 14.49 -32.64 -1.72
CA GLY A 386 14.84 -33.56 -2.82
C GLY A 386 15.10 -32.89 -4.16
N ALA A 387 15.09 -31.55 -4.23
CA ALA A 387 15.31 -30.76 -5.45
C ALA A 387 14.53 -31.28 -6.69
N PRO A 388 13.21 -31.54 -6.57
CA PRO A 388 12.45 -32.12 -7.65
C PRO A 388 12.44 -31.21 -8.87
N GLU A 389 12.60 -31.79 -10.05
CA GLU A 389 12.38 -31.07 -11.31
C GLU A 389 10.90 -30.97 -11.68
N PHE A 390 10.08 -31.86 -11.11
CA PHE A 390 8.68 -32.04 -11.43
C PHE A 390 7.89 -32.51 -10.20
N ILE A 391 6.67 -31.99 -10.07
CA ILE A 391 5.72 -32.37 -9.01
C ILE A 391 4.43 -32.87 -9.70
N PRO A 392 4.10 -34.17 -9.59
CA PRO A 392 2.92 -34.73 -10.24
C PRO A 392 1.62 -34.28 -9.54
N PHE A 393 0.52 -34.23 -10.30
CA PHE A 393 -0.80 -34.10 -9.72
C PHE A 393 -1.16 -35.34 -8.90
N THR A 394 -1.74 -35.10 -7.72
CA THR A 394 -2.14 -36.14 -6.76
C THR A 394 -3.66 -36.19 -6.56
N LYS A 395 -4.37 -35.18 -7.07
CA LYS A 395 -5.82 -35.05 -6.98
C LYS A 395 -6.46 -34.76 -8.33
N GLU A 396 -7.65 -35.32 -8.51
CA GLU A 396 -8.60 -34.89 -9.52
C GLU A 396 -9.31 -33.61 -9.07
N LEU A 397 -9.76 -32.80 -10.02
CA LEU A 397 -10.57 -31.62 -9.70
C LEU A 397 -11.93 -32.07 -9.14
N PRO A 398 -12.38 -31.52 -8.00
CA PRO A 398 -13.73 -31.75 -7.51
C PRO A 398 -14.78 -31.40 -8.56
N LYS A 399 -15.87 -32.18 -8.65
CA LYS A 399 -16.94 -31.96 -9.64
C LYS A 399 -17.53 -30.56 -9.57
N ASP A 400 -17.62 -29.99 -8.38
CA ASP A 400 -18.17 -28.64 -8.16
C ASP A 400 -17.22 -27.56 -8.68
N ILE A 401 -15.91 -27.71 -8.45
CA ILE A 401 -14.89 -26.80 -9.00
C ILE A 401 -14.87 -26.92 -10.53
N ALA A 402 -14.93 -28.14 -11.08
CA ALA A 402 -14.97 -28.36 -12.53
C ALA A 402 -16.23 -27.77 -13.18
N ALA A 403 -17.39 -27.92 -12.54
CA ALA A 403 -18.66 -27.35 -13.02
C ALA A 403 -18.66 -25.82 -12.92
N GLN A 404 -18.12 -25.25 -11.86
CA GLN A 404 -18.02 -23.81 -11.67
C GLN A 404 -16.96 -23.17 -12.58
N ALA A 405 -15.84 -23.85 -12.83
CA ALA A 405 -14.84 -23.43 -13.82
C ALA A 405 -15.44 -23.41 -15.24
N LYS A 406 -16.26 -24.41 -15.58
CA LYS A 406 -17.03 -24.44 -16.82
C LYS A 406 -18.02 -23.27 -16.90
N ALA A 407 -18.78 -23.00 -15.84
CA ALA A 407 -19.71 -21.88 -15.78
C ALA A 407 -18.99 -20.52 -15.90
N LEU A 408 -17.81 -20.35 -15.28
CA LEU A 408 -17.02 -19.13 -15.39
C LEU A 408 -16.46 -18.93 -16.81
N LYS A 409 -16.05 -20.01 -17.48
CA LYS A 409 -15.65 -19.97 -18.90
C LYS A 409 -16.82 -19.56 -19.79
N GLU A 410 -18.00 -20.12 -19.58
CA GLU A 410 -19.22 -19.78 -20.32
C GLU A 410 -19.65 -18.32 -20.09
N ALA A 411 -19.59 -17.84 -18.85
CA ALA A 411 -19.90 -16.45 -18.50
C ALA A 411 -18.92 -15.44 -19.12
N LYS A 412 -17.61 -15.75 -19.12
CA LYS A 412 -16.59 -14.91 -19.79
C LYS A 412 -16.73 -14.91 -21.31
N ALA A 413 -17.13 -16.04 -21.91
CA ALA A 413 -17.42 -16.12 -23.34
C ALA A 413 -18.64 -15.27 -23.72
N ALA A 414 -19.69 -15.28 -22.89
CA ALA A 414 -20.87 -14.43 -23.07
C ALA A 414 -20.58 -12.92 -22.86
N SER A 415 -19.68 -12.57 -21.93
CA SER A 415 -19.23 -11.18 -21.75
C SER A 415 -18.40 -10.67 -22.94
N LYS A 416 -17.57 -11.53 -23.56
CA LYS A 416 -16.81 -11.18 -24.77
C LYS A 416 -17.70 -10.99 -26.01
N SER A 417 -18.78 -11.75 -26.14
CA SER A 417 -19.75 -11.52 -27.23
C SER A 417 -20.57 -10.24 -27.03
N GLN A 418 -20.77 -9.77 -25.79
CA GLN A 418 -21.39 -8.47 -25.48
C GLN A 418 -20.50 -7.26 -25.83
N LYS A 419 -19.17 -7.31 -25.61
CA LYS A 419 -18.26 -6.22 -26.02
C LYS A 419 -18.13 -6.07 -27.54
N GLY A 420 -18.45 -7.11 -28.32
CA GLY A 420 -18.52 -7.05 -29.79
C GLY A 420 -19.82 -6.47 -30.35
N ALA A 421 -20.83 -6.20 -29.50
CA ALA A 421 -22.17 -5.76 -29.92
C ALA A 421 -22.52 -4.34 -29.43
N ALA A 422 -21.52 -3.45 -29.33
CA ALA A 422 -21.73 -2.03 -29.09
C ALA A 422 -22.27 -1.34 -30.38
N GLY A 423 -23.51 -1.67 -30.75
CA GLY A 423 -24.19 -1.13 -31.93
C GLY A 423 -25.65 -1.56 -32.08
N ALA A 424 -26.34 -1.99 -31.02
CA ALA A 424 -27.71 -2.51 -31.11
C ALA A 424 -28.73 -1.76 -30.24
N THR A 425 -29.95 -1.69 -30.77
CA THR A 425 -31.11 -0.85 -30.38
C THR A 425 -31.74 -1.19 -29.01
N GLY A 426 -32.63 -0.33 -28.52
CA GLY A 426 -33.21 -0.36 -27.16
C GLY A 426 -33.85 -1.67 -26.70
N ALA A 427 -34.30 -2.54 -27.60
CA ALA A 427 -34.81 -3.88 -27.27
C ALA A 427 -33.70 -4.85 -26.82
N ALA A 428 -32.45 -4.65 -27.27
CA ALA A 428 -31.29 -5.42 -26.82
C ALA A 428 -30.86 -5.01 -25.41
N LYS A 429 -31.01 -3.73 -25.03
CA LYS A 429 -30.70 -3.25 -23.67
C LYS A 429 -31.61 -3.86 -22.60
N GLN A 430 -32.90 -4.05 -22.90
CA GLN A 430 -33.83 -4.70 -21.97
C GLN A 430 -33.47 -6.18 -21.74
N LYS A 431 -33.19 -6.93 -22.83
CA LYS A 431 -32.72 -8.32 -22.73
C LYS A 431 -31.39 -8.46 -21.97
N VAL A 432 -30.51 -7.46 -22.08
CA VAL A 432 -29.24 -7.39 -21.33
C VAL A 432 -29.47 -7.11 -19.85
N ALA A 433 -30.42 -6.24 -19.50
CA ALA A 433 -30.81 -5.99 -18.10
C ALA A 433 -31.46 -7.22 -17.45
N ASP A 434 -32.34 -7.92 -18.18
CA ASP A 434 -33.01 -9.13 -17.69
C ASP A 434 -32.01 -10.29 -17.50
N ALA A 435 -31.01 -10.42 -18.38
CA ALA A 435 -29.94 -11.41 -18.26
C ALA A 435 -28.97 -11.09 -17.10
N ALA A 436 -28.68 -9.81 -16.86
CA ALA A 436 -27.86 -9.38 -15.73
C ALA A 436 -28.58 -9.60 -14.39
N ALA A 437 -29.90 -9.39 -14.33
CA ALA A 437 -30.71 -9.70 -13.16
C ALA A 437 -30.74 -11.22 -12.88
N ALA A 438 -30.83 -12.05 -13.93
CA ALA A 438 -30.78 -13.50 -13.81
C ALA A 438 -29.41 -14.03 -13.33
N ALA A 439 -28.30 -13.47 -13.83
CA ALA A 439 -26.95 -13.84 -13.40
C ALA A 439 -26.68 -13.41 -11.94
N THR A 440 -27.10 -12.22 -11.55
CA THR A 440 -26.96 -11.72 -10.17
C THR A 440 -27.83 -12.54 -9.21
N GLY A 441 -29.05 -12.90 -9.62
CA GLY A 441 -29.92 -13.80 -8.86
C GLY A 441 -29.36 -15.21 -8.70
N ALA A 442 -28.72 -15.76 -9.73
CA ALA A 442 -28.06 -17.07 -9.66
C ALA A 442 -26.86 -17.06 -8.69
N VAL A 443 -26.04 -15.99 -8.69
CA VAL A 443 -24.92 -15.84 -7.74
C VAL A 443 -25.42 -15.67 -6.31
N SER A 444 -26.49 -14.89 -6.10
CA SER A 444 -27.13 -14.70 -4.78
C SER A 444 -27.77 -15.99 -4.26
N GLN A 445 -28.43 -16.77 -5.11
CA GLN A 445 -29.02 -18.07 -4.75
C GLN A 445 -27.96 -19.13 -4.43
N VAL A 446 -26.78 -19.07 -5.06
CA VAL A 446 -25.65 -19.94 -4.71
C VAL A 446 -25.05 -19.51 -3.37
N ALA A 447 -24.98 -18.20 -3.08
CA ALA A 447 -24.55 -17.69 -1.78
C ALA A 447 -25.54 -18.03 -0.63
N GLU A 448 -26.85 -17.95 -0.88
CA GLU A 448 -27.89 -18.38 0.08
C GLU A 448 -27.85 -19.89 0.34
N LYS A 449 -27.68 -20.72 -0.71
CA LYS A 449 -27.51 -22.18 -0.55
C LYS A 449 -26.26 -22.58 0.22
N LEU A 450 -25.21 -21.76 0.21
CA LEU A 450 -24.01 -21.96 1.04
C LEU A 450 -24.24 -21.58 2.51
N GLY A 451 -25.20 -20.69 2.80
CA GLY A 451 -25.63 -20.34 4.16
C GLY A 451 -26.58 -21.37 4.80
N GLU A 452 -27.31 -22.14 3.99
CA GLU A 452 -28.26 -23.17 4.45
C GLU A 452 -27.73 -24.61 4.29
N THR A 453 -26.44 -24.84 4.60
CA THR A 453 -26.01 -26.22 4.85
C THR A 453 -26.38 -26.58 6.29
N LYS A 454 -27.62 -27.09 6.48
CA LYS A 454 -28.09 -27.67 7.73
C LYS A 454 -27.08 -28.71 8.26
N VAL A 455 -26.51 -28.42 9.42
CA VAL A 455 -26.35 -29.39 10.52
C VAL A 455 -27.36 -28.99 11.58
#